data_AF-A0A7K8LKK1-F1
#
_entry.id   AF-A0A7K8LKK1-F1
#
_cell.length_a   1.000
_cell.length_b   1.000
_cell.length_c   1.000
_cell.angle_alpha   90.00
_cell.angle_beta   90.00
_cell.angle_gamma   90.00
#
_symmetry.space_group_name_H-M   'P 1'
#
loop_
_entity.id
_entity.type
_entity.pdbx_description
1 polymer ?
#
loop_
_entity_poly.entity_id
_entity_poly.type
_entity_poly.pdbx_seq_one_letter_code
_entity_poly.pdbx_strand_id
1 'polypeptide(L)' 'NLNHIICLQAVLEIIANKTADDIDLLKQQSREMHTAILQHRMVLDYLLAEEGGVCGKL' A
#
# COMPACT_ATOMS: atom_id res chain seq x y z
N ASN A 1 1.86 25.16 35.16
CA ASN A 1 1.41 23.77 34.91
C ASN A 1 0.39 23.70 33.79
N LEU A 2 -0.76 24.37 33.87
CA LEU A 2 -1.83 24.29 32.85
C LEU A 2 -1.40 24.73 31.43
N ASN A 3 -0.66 25.84 31.30
CA ASN A 3 -0.21 26.33 29.99
C ASN A 3 0.69 25.32 29.25
N HIS A 4 1.55 24.62 30.01
CA HIS A 4 2.42 23.59 29.45
C HIS A 4 1.62 22.39 28.95
N ILE A 5 0.59 21.97 29.70
CA ILE A 5 -0.32 20.88 29.30
C ILE A 5 -1.07 21.24 28.02
N ILE A 6 -1.59 22.47 27.90
CA ILE A 6 -2.29 22.93 26.70
C ILE A 6 -1.35 22.92 25.47
N CYS A 7 -0.11 23.39 25.61
CA CYS A 7 0.87 23.32 24.54
C CYS A 7 1.17 21.88 24.11
N LEU A 8 1.37 20.95 25.05
CA LEU A 8 1.60 19.54 24.75
C LEU A 8 0.39 18.90 24.06
N GLN A 9 -0.82 19.23 24.49
CA GLN A 9 -2.05 18.73 23.86
C GLN A 9 -2.14 19.15 22.39
N ALA A 10 -1.86 20.42 22.08
CA ALA A 10 -1.89 20.92 20.71
C ALA A 10 -0.83 20.25 19.83
N VAL A 11 0.38 20.06 20.36
CA VAL A 11 1.46 19.34 19.63
C VAL A 11 1.07 17.89 19.36
N LEU A 12 0.48 17.20 20.34
CA LEU A 12 0.00 15.83 20.18
C LEU A 12 -1.10 15.74 19.12
N GLU A 13 -2.02 16.69 19.07
CA GLU A 13 -3.10 16.73 18.07
C GLU A 13 -2.55 16.92 16.66
N ILE A 14 -1.56 17.81 16.48
CA ILE A 14 -0.87 18.01 15.19
C ILE A 14 -0.18 16.72 14.74
N ILE A 15 0.57 16.07 15.64
CA ILE A 15 1.28 14.82 15.33
C ILE A 15 0.29 13.72 14.99
N ALA A 16 -0.79 13.56 15.78
CA ALA A 16 -1.80 12.55 15.56
C ALA A 16 -2.50 12.71 14.21
N ASN A 17 -2.91 13.93 13.87
CA ASN A 17 -3.56 14.22 12.59
C ASN A 17 -2.61 13.95 11.41
N LYS A 18 -1.36 14.43 11.48
CA LYS A 18 -0.38 14.19 10.41
C LYS A 18 -0.06 12.71 10.24
N THR A 19 0.04 11.98 11.35
CA THR A 19 0.29 10.53 11.35
C THR A 19 -0.89 9.78 10.75
N ALA A 20 -2.13 10.19 11.02
CA ALA A 20 -3.33 9.59 10.42
C ALA A 20 -3.33 9.76 8.90
N ASP A 21 -3.04 10.96 8.39
CA ASP A 21 -2.95 11.24 6.96
C ASP A 21 -1.88 10.37 6.27
N ASP A 22 -0.70 10.25 6.88
CA ASP A 22 0.39 9.42 6.34
C ASP A 22 0.04 7.93 6.33
N ILE A 23 -0.65 7.45 7.38
CA ILE A 23 -1.14 6.07 7.43
C ILE A 23 -2.16 5.81 6.32
N ASP A 24 -3.08 6.75 6.06
CA ASP A 24 -4.08 6.58 5.02
C ASP A 24 -3.49 6.62 3.62
N LEU A 25 -2.46 7.44 3.39
CA LEU A 25 -1.65 7.40 2.16
C LEU A 25 -0.96 6.04 1.99
N LEU A 26 -0.33 5.51 3.04
CA LEU A 26 0.32 4.19 2.99
C LEU A 26 -0.67 3.06 2.72
N LYS A 27 -1.87 3.12 3.31
CA LYS A 27 -2.94 2.16 3.00
C LYS A 27 -3.35 2.23 1.53
N GLN A 28 -3.48 3.44 0.98
CA GLN A 28 -3.82 3.61 -0.43
C GLN A 28 -2.75 2.99 -1.33
N GLN A 29 -1.47 3.34 -1.11
CA GLN A 29 -0.35 2.79 -1.87
C GLN A 29 -0.26 1.26 -1.74
N SER A 30 -0.48 0.72 -0.54
CA SER A 30 -0.49 -0.73 -0.32
C SER A 30 -1.62 -1.42 -1.09
N ARG A 31 -2.81 -0.82 -1.19
CA ARG A 31 -3.93 -1.37 -1.97
C ARG A 31 -3.64 -1.34 -3.47
N GLU A 32 -3.07 -0.24 -3.96
CA GLU A 32 -2.68 -0.10 -5.37
C GLU A 32 -1.62 -1.12 -5.75
N MET A 33 -0.57 -1.27 -4.94
CA MET A 33 0.49 -2.24 -5.15
C MET A 33 -0.05 -3.68 -5.14
N HIS A 34 -0.90 -4.02 -4.16
CA HIS A 34 -1.53 -5.33 -4.09
C HIS A 34 -2.37 -5.63 -5.34
N THR A 35 -3.14 -4.65 -5.80
CA THR A 35 -3.96 -4.79 -7.02
C THR A 35 -3.09 -5.00 -8.25
N ALA A 36 -2.02 -4.23 -8.42
CA ALA A 36 -1.09 -4.37 -9.54
C ALA A 36 -0.40 -5.75 -9.54
N ILE A 37 0.04 -6.23 -8.37
CA ILE A 37 0.64 -7.57 -8.23
C ILE A 37 -0.34 -8.65 -8.66
N LEU A 38 -1.60 -8.59 -8.20
CA LEU A 38 -2.60 -9.58 -8.59
C LEU A 38 -2.92 -9.53 -10.08
N GLN A 39 -3.02 -8.34 -10.67
CA GLN A 39 -3.21 -8.18 -12.11
C GLN A 39 -2.05 -8.79 -12.91
N HIS A 40 -0.81 -8.49 -12.54
CA HIS A 40 0.36 -9.08 -13.20
C HIS A 40 0.40 -10.59 -13.06
N ARG A 41 0.04 -11.13 -11.89
CA ARG A 41 -0.04 -12.57 -11.67
C ARG A 41 -1.06 -13.21 -12.60
N MET A 42 -2.26 -12.64 -12.72
CA MET A 42 -3.29 -13.15 -13.64
C MET A 42 -2.83 -13.15 -15.10
N VAL A 43 -2.18 -12.07 -15.55
CA VAL A 43 -1.64 -11.99 -16.91
C VAL A 43 -0.54 -13.03 -17.12
N LEU A 44 0.36 -13.19 -16.15
CA LEU A 44 1.41 -14.19 -16.22
C LEU A 44 0.86 -15.61 -16.25
N ASP A 45 -0.13 -15.93 -15.39
CA ASP A 45 -0.79 -17.24 -15.35
C ASP A 45 -1.47 -17.55 -16.70
N TYR A 46 -2.09 -16.55 -17.33
CA TYR A 46 -2.66 -16.66 -18.68
C TYR A 46 -1.58 -16.95 -19.72
N LEU A 47 -0.50 -16.16 -19.76
CA LEU A 47 0.60 -16.33 -20.72
C LEU A 47 1.30 -17.69 -20.55
N LEU A 48 1.50 -18.15 -19.31
CA LEU A 48 2.09 -19.45 -19.05
C LEU A 48 1.17 -20.60 -19.47
N ALA A 49 -0.15 -20.45 -19.37
CA ALA A 49 -1.09 -21.45 -19.88
C ALA A 49 -1.09 -21.52 -21.42
N GLU A 50 -0.96 -20.37 -22.10
CA GLU A 50 -0.94 -20.28 -23.57
C GLU A 50 0.41 -20.74 -24.15
N GLU A 51 1.52 -20.29 -23.58
CA GLU A 51 2.87 -20.43 -24.15
C GLU A 51 3.79 -21.40 -23.37
N GLY A 52 3.43 -21.78 -22.15
CA GLY A 52 4.27 -22.60 -21.27
C GLY A 52 4.50 -24.04 -21.76
N GLY A 53 3.66 -24.54 -22.67
CA GLY A 53 3.82 -25.84 -23.34
C GLY A 53 4.66 -25.79 -24.62
N VAL A 54 4.97 -24.61 -25.15
CA VAL A 54 5.63 -24.45 -26.47
C VAL A 54 7.12 -24.81 -26.41
N CYS A 55 7.73 -24.79 -25.23
CA CYS A 55 9.13 -25.21 -25.01
C CYS A 55 9.38 -26.74 -25.19
N GLY A 56 8.33 -27.55 -25.36
CA GLY A 56 8.43 -29.00 -25.58
C GLY A 56 8.24 -29.47 -27.03
N LYS A 57 7.99 -28.56 -27.98
CA LYS A 57 7.80 -28.90 -29.40
C LYS A 57 9.16 -28.94 -30.11
N LEU A 58 9.85 -30.08 -30.01
CA LEU A 58 10.90 -30.50 -30.94
C LEU A 58 10.30 -31.43 -32.00
#